data_AF-A0A1U8J0K7-F1
#
_entry.id   AF-A0A1U8J0K7-F1
#
_cell.length_a   1.000
_cell.length_b   1.000
_cell.length_c   1.000
_cell.angle_alpha   90.00
_cell.angle_beta   90.00
_cell.angle_gamma   90.00
#
_symmetry.space_group_name_H-M   'P 1'
#
loop_
_entity.id
_entity.type
_entity.pdbx_description
1 polymer ?
#
loop_
_entity_poly.entity_id
_entity_poly.type
_entity_poly.pdbx_seq_one_letter_code
_entity_poly.pdbx_strand_id
1 'polypeptide(L)'
;MQKWYEKYPVFKSKDLYLAGSSFAGHFVPNLANALLDDNKQSKQSKFNLKGLVLGNPMLRKKLDDLAKIDFFFSRKMINSSLYNEIKKECNAIDENNYFSSIKTTWSAKCKNLVFEADLAAFKTDAHNYSPQKLFDVFRPPCAETEQDLNLGK
;
A
#
# COMPACT_ATOMS: atom_id res chain seq x y z
N MET A 1 2.64 -3.08 23.05
CA MET A 1 3.51 -1.95 23.44
C MET A 1 3.75 -1.86 24.95
N GLN A 2 2.73 -1.91 25.82
CA GLN A 2 2.89 -1.83 27.28
C GLN A 2 3.91 -2.85 27.84
N LYS A 3 3.75 -4.14 27.54
CA LYS A 3 4.71 -5.20 27.93
C LYS A 3 6.15 -4.95 27.46
N TRP A 4 6.32 -4.31 26.29
CA TRP A 4 7.64 -3.97 25.78
C TRP A 4 8.28 -2.86 26.63
N TYR A 5 7.53 -1.84 27.02
CA TYR A 5 7.98 -0.82 27.97
C TYR A 5 8.16 -1.33 29.40
N GLU A 6 7.43 -2.35 29.83
CA GLU A 6 7.71 -3.03 31.12
C GLU A 6 9.08 -3.70 31.10
N LYS A 7 9.41 -4.38 29.99
CA LYS A 7 10.73 -5.00 29.80
C LYS A 7 11.85 -3.98 29.59
N TYR A 8 11.55 -2.86 28.91
CA TYR A 8 12.53 -1.82 28.57
C TYR A 8 12.07 -0.42 29.02
N PRO A 9 12.05 -0.15 30.35
CA PRO A 9 11.44 1.05 30.91
C PRO A 9 12.17 2.35 30.52
N VAL A 10 13.45 2.29 30.18
CA VAL A 10 14.26 3.44 29.73
C VAL A 10 13.69 4.15 28.49
N PHE A 11 12.90 3.44 27.68
CA PHE A 11 12.28 4.00 26.48
C PHE A 11 10.93 4.69 26.73
N LYS A 12 10.34 4.56 27.93
CA LYS A 12 9.02 5.15 28.24
C LYS A 12 9.00 6.68 28.05
N SER A 13 10.10 7.35 28.36
CA SER A 13 10.23 8.81 28.22
C SER A 13 10.72 9.26 26.85
N LYS A 14 11.10 8.33 25.96
CA LYS A 14 11.63 8.65 24.64
C LYS A 14 10.50 8.98 23.68
N ASP A 15 10.82 9.79 22.69
CA ASP A 15 9.92 10.06 21.57
C ASP A 15 9.64 8.77 20.81
N LEU A 16 8.36 8.47 20.61
CA LEU A 16 7.90 7.30 19.87
C LEU A 16 7.45 7.74 18.47
N TYR A 17 8.03 7.13 17.45
CA TYR A 17 7.58 7.22 16.07
C TYR A 17 7.18 5.84 15.59
N LEU A 18 6.04 5.74 14.90
CA LEU A 18 5.60 4.48 14.31
C LEU A 18 5.83 4.52 12.81
N ALA A 19 6.53 3.53 12.29
CA ALA A 19 6.83 3.44 10.87
C ALA A 19 6.30 2.14 10.27
N GLY A 20 5.97 2.17 8.99
CA GLY A 20 5.56 0.98 8.25
C GLY A 20 5.43 1.25 6.76
N SER A 21 5.37 0.18 5.96
CA SER A 21 5.20 0.26 4.52
C SER A 21 4.09 -0.66 4.00
N SER A 22 3.63 -0.42 2.78
CA SER A 22 2.63 -1.25 2.11
C SER A 22 1.35 -1.34 2.96
N PHE A 23 0.88 -2.55 3.28
CA PHE A 23 -0.33 -2.77 4.09
C PHE A 23 -0.24 -2.21 5.51
N ALA A 24 0.96 -1.87 6.00
CA ALA A 24 1.13 -1.16 7.26
C ALA A 24 0.54 0.26 7.25
N GLY A 25 0.16 0.80 6.08
CA GLY A 25 -0.72 1.97 5.97
C GLY A 25 -2.04 1.81 6.74
N HIS A 26 -2.48 0.56 7.01
CA HIS A 26 -3.58 0.28 7.93
C HIS A 26 -3.09 0.08 9.37
N PHE A 27 -2.04 -0.73 9.59
CA PHE A 27 -1.62 -1.08 10.95
C PHE A 27 -1.08 0.12 11.75
N VAL A 28 -0.27 0.95 11.13
CA VAL A 28 0.43 2.05 11.81
C VAL A 28 -0.56 3.11 12.31
N PRO A 29 -1.51 3.64 11.50
CA PRO A 29 -2.50 4.59 12.00
C PRO A 29 -3.47 3.98 13.03
N ASN A 30 -3.88 2.71 12.85
CA ASN A 30 -4.76 2.05 13.82
C ASN A 30 -4.06 1.83 15.17
N LEU A 31 -2.78 1.43 15.16
CA LEU A 31 -1.99 1.32 16.38
C LEU A 31 -1.80 2.69 17.02
N ALA A 32 -1.51 3.73 16.24
CA ALA A 32 -1.40 5.10 16.74
C ALA A 32 -2.66 5.54 17.49
N ASN A 33 -3.84 5.31 16.90
CA ASN A 33 -5.12 5.60 17.53
C ASN A 33 -5.30 4.83 18.84
N ALA A 34 -5.01 3.53 18.85
CA ALA A 34 -5.10 2.71 20.07
C ALA A 34 -4.17 3.21 21.19
N LEU A 35 -2.95 3.65 20.87
CA LEU A 35 -2.03 4.23 21.86
C LEU A 35 -2.51 5.58 22.38
N LEU A 36 -3.08 6.42 21.52
CA LEU A 36 -3.65 7.71 21.91
C LEU A 36 -4.91 7.53 22.78
N ASP A 37 -5.73 6.52 22.50
CA ASP A 37 -6.90 6.20 23.33
C ASP A 37 -6.51 5.60 24.68
N ASP A 38 -5.44 4.80 24.74
CA ASP A 38 -4.85 4.34 26.01
C ASP A 38 -4.31 5.53 26.83
N ASN A 39 -3.66 6.49 26.18
CA ASN A 39 -3.18 7.72 26.84
C ASN A 39 -4.29 8.59 27.45
N LYS A 40 -5.51 8.53 26.91
CA LYS A 40 -6.68 9.24 27.47
C LYS A 40 -7.21 8.55 28.73
N GLN A 41 -7.10 7.22 28.79
CA GLN A 41 -7.61 6.41 29.89
C GLN A 41 -6.60 6.25 31.04
N SER A 42 -5.31 6.21 30.73
CA SER A 42 -4.22 6.01 31.71
C SER A 42 -3.64 7.32 32.24
N LYS A 43 -3.56 7.45 33.56
CA LYS A 43 -2.89 8.59 34.23
C LYS A 43 -1.41 8.35 34.55
N GLN A 44 -0.97 7.09 34.59
CA GLN A 44 0.35 6.72 35.13
C GLN A 44 1.42 6.46 34.07
N SER A 45 1.03 6.07 32.85
CA SER A 45 1.99 5.79 31.77
C SER A 45 1.38 6.19 30.44
N LYS A 46 2.01 7.16 29.76
CA LYS A 46 1.59 7.63 28.44
C LYS A 46 2.65 7.31 27.39
N PHE A 47 2.21 6.91 26.22
CA PHE A 47 3.04 6.82 25.01
C PHE A 47 3.33 8.23 24.49
N ASN A 48 4.61 8.60 24.45
CA ASN A 48 5.06 9.87 23.89
C ASN A 48 5.12 9.81 22.34
N LEU A 49 3.97 9.54 21.71
CA LEU A 49 3.84 9.43 20.26
C LEU A 49 4.03 10.81 19.60
N LYS A 50 5.01 10.93 18.70
CA LYS A 50 5.35 12.18 18.00
C LYS A 50 4.93 12.22 16.54
N GLY A 51 4.86 11.07 15.88
CA GLY A 51 4.51 11.02 14.47
C GLY A 51 4.53 9.63 13.88
N LEU A 52 4.10 9.57 12.62
CA LEU A 52 4.02 8.35 11.82
C LEU A 52 4.86 8.52 10.54
N VAL A 53 5.46 7.43 10.07
CA VAL A 53 6.19 7.38 8.79
C VAL A 53 5.64 6.23 7.97
N LEU A 54 5.06 6.54 6.81
CA LEU A 54 4.43 5.55 5.94
C LEU A 54 5.15 5.51 4.58
N GLY A 55 5.76 4.38 4.25
CA GLY A 55 6.43 4.16 2.96
C GLY A 55 5.53 3.40 1.98
N ASN A 56 5.15 4.01 0.86
CA ASN A 56 4.25 3.43 -0.14
C ASN A 56 3.03 2.73 0.51
N PRO A 57 2.26 3.42 1.38
CA PRO A 57 1.18 2.79 2.11
C PRO A 57 0.01 2.46 1.20
N MET A 58 -0.65 1.34 1.51
CA MET A 58 -2.03 1.15 1.11
C MET A 58 -2.92 1.95 2.06
N LEU A 59 -3.70 2.88 1.51
CA LEU A 59 -4.59 3.75 2.28
C LEU A 59 -6.04 3.49 1.89
N ARG A 60 -6.31 3.53 0.58
CA ARG A 60 -7.65 3.40 0.01
C ARG A 60 -7.54 2.60 -1.27
N LYS A 61 -7.74 1.28 -1.17
CA LYS A 61 -7.47 0.32 -2.26
C LYS A 61 -7.86 0.81 -3.65
N LYS A 62 -9.09 1.28 -3.83
CA LYS A 62 -9.58 1.70 -5.15
C LYS A 62 -8.85 2.92 -5.71
N LEU A 63 -8.59 3.91 -4.85
CA LEU A 63 -7.85 5.10 -5.26
C LEU A 63 -6.40 4.72 -5.54
N ASP A 64 -5.82 3.86 -4.71
CA ASP A 64 -4.47 3.35 -4.91
C ASP A 64 -4.36 2.57 -6.24
N ASP A 65 -5.36 1.74 -6.58
CA ASP A 65 -5.41 1.03 -7.86
C ASP A 65 -5.60 1.99 -9.06
N LEU A 66 -6.44 3.02 -8.95
CA LEU A 66 -6.60 4.02 -10.01
C LEU A 66 -5.34 4.86 -10.22
N ALA A 67 -4.67 5.25 -9.12
CA ALA A 67 -3.39 5.95 -9.17
C ALA A 67 -2.30 5.07 -9.82
N LYS A 68 -2.33 3.75 -9.60
CA LYS A 68 -1.46 2.80 -10.31
C LYS A 68 -1.71 2.82 -11.83
N ILE A 69 -2.96 2.90 -12.28
CA ILE A 69 -3.29 3.04 -13.71
C ILE A 69 -2.78 4.37 -14.28
N ASP A 70 -2.95 5.48 -13.55
CA ASP A 70 -2.40 6.79 -13.93
C ASP A 70 -0.85 6.72 -14.04
N PHE A 71 -0.19 6.02 -13.11
CA PHE A 71 1.25 5.77 -13.17
C PHE A 71 1.63 4.98 -14.43
N PHE A 72 0.99 3.85 -14.72
CA PHE A 72 1.28 3.06 -15.93
C PHE A 72 1.13 3.87 -17.21
N PHE A 73 0.07 4.68 -17.31
CA PHE A 73 -0.14 5.54 -18.47
C PHE A 73 0.95 6.61 -18.60
N SER A 74 1.28 7.31 -17.49
CA SER A 74 2.34 8.33 -17.47
C SER A 74 3.72 7.79 -17.87
N ARG A 75 3.96 6.50 -17.64
CA ARG A 75 5.19 5.77 -18.01
C ARG A 75 5.11 5.07 -19.37
N LYS A 76 4.04 5.29 -20.14
CA LYS A 76 3.79 4.65 -21.45
C LYS A 76 3.78 3.11 -21.38
N MET A 77 3.39 2.55 -20.24
CA MET A 77 3.29 1.10 -20.03
C MET A 77 1.96 0.55 -20.58
N ILE A 78 0.92 1.39 -20.66
CA ILE A 78 -0.37 1.06 -21.30
C ILE A 78 -0.72 2.10 -22.38
N ASN A 79 -1.56 1.72 -23.35
CA ASN A 79 -1.99 2.61 -24.43
C ASN A 79 -3.15 3.54 -24.00
N SER A 80 -3.38 4.61 -24.77
CA SER A 80 -4.41 5.61 -24.48
C SER A 80 -5.84 5.06 -24.56
N SER A 81 -6.10 4.07 -25.43
CA SER A 81 -7.42 3.44 -25.55
C SER A 81 -7.81 2.74 -24.26
N LEU A 82 -6.93 1.87 -23.75
CA LEU A 82 -7.13 1.14 -22.51
C LEU A 82 -7.23 2.09 -21.30
N TYR A 83 -6.36 3.09 -21.24
CA TYR A 83 -6.41 4.11 -20.19
C TYR A 83 -7.76 4.85 -20.17
N ASN A 84 -8.22 5.34 -21.33
CA ASN A 84 -9.48 6.06 -21.43
C ASN A 84 -10.69 5.16 -21.12
N GLU A 85 -10.65 3.89 -21.53
CA GLU A 85 -11.71 2.94 -21.19
C GLU A 85 -11.78 2.68 -19.68
N ILE A 86 -10.64 2.48 -19.02
CA ILE A 86 -10.58 2.35 -17.55
C ILE A 86 -11.12 3.61 -16.87
N LYS A 87 -10.68 4.80 -17.30
CA LYS A 87 -11.18 6.07 -16.72
C LYS A 87 -12.67 6.25 -16.93
N LYS A 88 -13.26 5.70 -17.99
CA LYS A 88 -14.70 5.73 -18.25
C LYS A 88 -15.47 4.72 -17.38
N GLU A 89 -14.98 3.48 -17.29
CA GLU A 89 -15.69 2.36 -16.67
C GLU A 89 -15.48 2.27 -15.14
N CYS A 90 -14.35 2.75 -14.63
CA CYS A 90 -13.94 2.64 -13.24
C CYS A 90 -14.12 3.93 -12.41
N ASN A 91 -14.76 4.98 -12.96
CA ASN A 91 -14.81 6.34 -12.36
C ASN A 91 -15.68 6.48 -11.09
N ALA A 92 -15.89 5.41 -10.34
CA ALA A 92 -16.61 5.48 -9.07
C ALA A 92 -15.64 5.81 -7.93
N ILE A 93 -15.42 7.11 -7.68
CA ILE A 93 -14.78 7.56 -6.45
C ILE A 93 -15.83 7.48 -5.33
N ASP A 94 -15.88 6.32 -4.68
CA ASP A 94 -16.59 6.19 -3.41
C ASP A 94 -15.62 6.56 -2.28
N GLU A 95 -15.86 7.73 -1.69
CA GLU A 95 -15.08 8.29 -0.58
C GLU A 95 -15.11 7.42 0.69
N ASN A 96 -16.11 6.55 0.82
CA ASN A 96 -16.37 5.79 2.06
C ASN A 96 -15.80 4.37 2.07
N ASN A 97 -15.08 3.94 1.03
CA ASN A 97 -14.67 2.55 0.90
C ASN A 97 -13.25 2.27 1.45
N TYR A 98 -13.11 2.41 2.77
CA TYR A 98 -11.87 2.12 3.53
C TYR A 98 -11.64 0.60 3.69
N PHE A 99 -12.71 -0.19 3.62
CA PHE A 99 -12.71 -1.66 3.60
C PHE A 99 -13.98 -2.14 2.88
N SER A 100 -13.94 -3.35 2.33
CA SER A 100 -14.97 -4.01 1.51
C SER A 100 -16.37 -4.16 2.12
N SER A 101 -16.65 -3.57 3.29
CA SER A 101 -17.95 -3.61 3.96
C SER A 101 -18.96 -2.61 3.39
N ILE A 102 -18.54 -1.64 2.56
CA ILE A 102 -19.46 -0.86 1.72
C ILE A 102 -19.37 -1.38 0.28
N LYS A 103 -20.49 -1.95 -0.16
CA LYS A 103 -20.74 -2.75 -1.37
C LYS A 103 -20.48 -2.08 -2.74
N THR A 104 -19.67 -1.04 -2.86
CA THR A 104 -19.23 -0.60 -4.20
C THR A 104 -18.10 -1.50 -4.69
N THR A 105 -18.38 -2.78 -4.89
CA THR A 105 -17.47 -3.68 -5.60
C THR A 105 -17.31 -3.15 -7.02
N TRP A 106 -16.08 -3.02 -7.54
CA TRP A 106 -15.88 -2.73 -8.96
C TRP A 106 -16.70 -3.70 -9.82
N SER A 107 -17.28 -3.19 -10.90
CA SER A 107 -17.96 -4.03 -11.87
C SER A 107 -16.99 -5.10 -12.40
N ALA A 108 -17.51 -6.26 -12.83
CA ALA A 108 -16.68 -7.29 -13.43
C ALA A 108 -15.86 -6.72 -14.61
N LYS A 109 -16.48 -5.84 -15.40
CA LYS A 109 -15.81 -5.11 -16.49
C LYS A 109 -14.62 -4.29 -15.99
N CYS A 110 -14.81 -3.46 -14.96
CA CYS A 110 -13.71 -2.65 -14.41
C CYS A 110 -12.58 -3.52 -13.85
N LYS A 111 -12.90 -4.62 -13.15
CA LYS A 111 -11.88 -5.57 -12.65
C LYS A 111 -11.07 -6.17 -13.79
N ASN A 112 -11.72 -6.59 -14.87
CA ASN A 112 -11.06 -7.17 -16.03
C ASN A 112 -10.15 -6.14 -16.71
N LEU A 113 -10.63 -4.91 -16.92
CA LEU A 113 -9.83 -3.83 -17.54
C LEU A 113 -8.59 -3.48 -16.71
N VAL A 114 -8.71 -3.42 -15.39
CA VAL A 114 -7.55 -3.16 -14.52
C VAL A 114 -6.56 -4.33 -14.53
N PHE A 115 -7.06 -5.56 -14.58
CA PHE A 115 -6.20 -6.74 -14.75
C PHE A 115 -5.49 -6.74 -16.11
N GLU A 116 -6.19 -6.41 -17.19
CA GLU A 116 -5.60 -6.24 -18.52
C GLU A 116 -4.52 -5.16 -18.54
N ALA A 117 -4.72 -4.05 -17.82
CA ALA A 117 -3.71 -3.02 -17.66
C ALA A 117 -2.47 -3.51 -16.91
N ASP A 118 -2.62 -4.32 -15.87
CA ASP A 118 -1.49 -4.97 -15.20
C ASP A 118 -0.70 -5.86 -16.18
N LEU A 119 -1.38 -6.71 -16.95
CA LEU A 119 -0.73 -7.57 -17.96
C LEU A 119 0.00 -6.76 -19.03
N ALA A 120 -0.67 -5.74 -19.58
CA ALA A 120 -0.10 -4.87 -20.60
C ALA A 120 1.12 -4.10 -20.07
N ALA A 121 1.02 -3.55 -18.85
CA ALA A 121 2.07 -2.75 -18.25
C ALA A 121 3.38 -3.52 -18.06
N PHE A 122 3.28 -4.80 -17.68
CA PHE A 122 4.44 -5.65 -17.45
C PHE A 122 4.83 -6.53 -18.65
N LYS A 123 4.08 -6.43 -19.77
CA LYS A 123 4.22 -7.26 -20.97
C LYS A 123 4.19 -8.76 -20.62
N THR A 124 3.26 -9.13 -19.74
CA THR A 124 3.05 -10.53 -19.32
C THR A 124 1.70 -11.03 -19.83
N ASP A 125 1.50 -12.34 -19.78
CA ASP A 125 0.18 -12.96 -19.96
C ASP A 125 -0.34 -13.50 -18.60
N ALA A 126 -1.57 -14.00 -18.58
CA ALA A 126 -2.20 -14.51 -17.35
C ALA A 126 -1.48 -15.75 -16.75
N HIS A 127 -0.67 -16.46 -17.55
CA HIS A 127 0.09 -17.64 -17.13
C HIS A 127 1.52 -17.30 -16.66
N ASN A 128 2.08 -16.18 -17.15
CA ASN A 128 3.44 -15.70 -16.88
C ASN A 128 3.47 -14.41 -16.04
N TYR A 129 2.37 -14.08 -15.36
CA TYR A 129 2.32 -12.92 -14.49
C TYR A 129 3.30 -13.08 -13.32
N SER A 130 4.45 -12.43 -13.40
CA SER A 130 5.41 -12.39 -12.31
C SER A 130 5.03 -11.24 -11.36
N PRO A 131 4.56 -11.53 -10.13
CA PRO A 131 4.24 -10.50 -9.15
C PRO A 131 5.48 -9.70 -8.70
N GLN A 132 6.70 -10.06 -9.14
CA GLN A 132 7.95 -9.44 -8.71
C GLN A 132 8.14 -8.01 -9.27
N LYS A 133 7.60 -7.69 -10.46
CA LYS A 133 7.70 -6.33 -11.05
C LYS A 133 6.72 -5.32 -10.44
N LEU A 134 5.83 -5.76 -9.54
CA LEU A 134 4.85 -4.88 -8.89
C LEU A 134 5.48 -3.91 -7.90
N PHE A 135 6.63 -4.28 -7.32
CA PHE A 135 7.29 -3.47 -6.29
C PHE A 135 8.35 -2.54 -6.87
N ASP A 136 8.96 -2.92 -7.99
CA ASP A 136 9.92 -2.10 -8.73
C ASP A 136 9.77 -2.38 -10.23
N VAL A 137 9.31 -1.38 -10.98
CA VAL A 137 9.02 -1.52 -12.41
C VAL A 137 10.27 -1.43 -13.30
N PHE A 138 11.39 -0.96 -12.75
CA PHE A 138 12.65 -0.81 -13.48
C PHE A 138 13.65 -1.92 -13.17
N ARG A 139 13.49 -2.59 -12.02
CA ARG A 139 14.34 -3.72 -11.66
C ARG A 139 14.05 -4.96 -12.52
N PRO A 140 15.07 -5.62 -13.10
CA PRO A 140 14.92 -6.92 -13.72
C PRO A 140 14.37 -7.96 -12.72
N PRO A 141 13.55 -8.94 -13.15
CA PRO A 141 13.16 -10.04 -12.28
C PRO A 141 14.38 -10.74 -11.67
N CYS A 142 14.25 -11.23 -10.44
CA CYS A 142 15.31 -12.00 -9.81
C CYS A 142 15.54 -13.28 -10.61
N ALA A 143 16.80 -13.57 -10.94
CA ALA A 143 17.21 -14.84 -11.54
C ALA A 143 17.48 -15.91 -10.47
N GLU A 144 17.24 -15.59 -9.19
CA GLU A 144 17.55 -16.41 -8.01
C GLU A 144 19.03 -16.78 -7.91
N THR A 145 19.89 -15.88 -8.40
CA THR A 145 21.35 -16.04 -8.34
C THR A 145 21.94 -15.23 -7.19
N GLU A 146 23.11 -15.62 -6.70
CA GLU A 146 23.85 -14.86 -5.69
C GLU A 146 24.15 -13.42 -6.16
N GLN A 147 24.28 -13.22 -7.47
CA GLN A 147 24.44 -11.90 -8.07
C GLN A 147 23.24 -10.97 -7.86
N ASP A 148 22.05 -11.51 -7.59
CA ASP A 148 20.84 -10.72 -7.30
C ASP A 148 20.83 -10.16 -5.88
N LEU A 149 21.74 -10.63 -5.01
CA LEU A 149 21.97 -10.07 -3.67
C LEU A 149 22.88 -8.83 -3.71
N ASN A 150 23.56 -8.57 -4.83
CA ASN A 150 24.42 -7.41 -4.97
C ASN A 150 23.59 -6.14 -5.20
N LEU A 151 23.78 -5.14 -4.34
CA LEU A 151 23.19 -3.81 -4.49
C LEU A 151 23.60 -3.20 -5.83
N GLY A 152 22.62 -2.85 -6.68
CA GLY A 152 22.85 -2.17 -7.96
C GLY A 152 22.56 -3.01 -9.22
N LYS A 153 22.09 -4.24 -9.06
CA LYS A 153 21.26 -4.90 -10.09
C LYS A 153 19.83 -4.37 -10.09
#